data_AF-A0A994J7S1-F1
#
_entry.id   AF-A0A994J7S1-F1
#
_cell.length_a   1.000
_cell.length_b   1.000
_cell.length_c   1.000
_cell.angle_alpha   90.00
_cell.angle_beta   90.00
_cell.angle_gamma   90.00
#
_symmetry.space_group_name_H-M   'P 1'
#
loop_
_entity.id
_entity.type
_entity.pdbx_description
1 polymer ?
#
loop_
_entity_poly.entity_id
_entity_poly.type
_entity_poly.pdbx_seq_one_letter_code
_entity_poly.pdbx_strand_id
1 'polypeptide(L)'
;MAATAAAVVAEEDTELRDLLVQTLENSGVLNRIKAELRAAVFLALEEQEKVENKTPLVNESLKKFLNTKDGRLVASLVAEFLQFFNLDFTLAVFQPETSTVSKVERI
;
A
#
# COMPACT_ATOMS: atom_id res chain seq x y z
N MET A 1 6.82 4.39 -47.85
CA MET A 1 6.37 3.00 -47.63
C MET A 1 7.04 2.35 -46.41
N ALA A 2 8.36 2.50 -46.18
CA ALA A 2 9.01 1.93 -44.97
C ALA A 2 8.71 2.70 -43.66
N ALA A 3 8.62 4.03 -43.72
CA ALA A 3 8.35 4.87 -42.53
C ALA A 3 6.93 4.70 -41.97
N THR A 4 5.94 4.40 -42.83
CA THR A 4 4.56 4.13 -42.43
C THR A 4 4.43 2.77 -41.75
N ALA A 5 5.18 1.75 -42.17
CA ALA A 5 5.16 0.44 -41.52
C ALA A 5 5.78 0.49 -40.10
N ALA A 6 6.87 1.24 -39.92
CA ALA A 6 7.50 1.40 -38.61
C ALA A 6 6.62 2.18 -37.60
N ALA A 7 5.84 3.16 -38.08
CA ALA A 7 4.90 3.90 -37.24
C ALA A 7 3.72 3.03 -36.81
N VAL A 8 3.19 2.20 -37.70
CA VAL A 8 2.07 1.29 -37.40
C VAL A 8 2.50 0.21 -36.39
N VAL A 9 3.70 -0.35 -36.53
CA VAL A 9 4.25 -1.32 -35.57
C VAL A 9 4.51 -0.67 -34.19
N ALA A 10 4.97 0.58 -34.17
CA ALA A 10 5.16 1.32 -32.92
C ALA A 10 3.84 1.66 -32.24
N GLU A 11 2.78 1.98 -33.00
CA GLU A 11 1.43 2.20 -32.46
C GLU A 11 0.83 0.90 -31.90
N GLU A 12 0.92 -0.22 -32.63
CA GLU A 12 0.48 -1.53 -32.14
C GLU A 12 1.21 -1.94 -30.85
N ASP A 13 2.53 -1.70 -30.76
CA ASP A 13 3.31 -1.94 -29.55
C ASP A 13 2.88 -1.05 -28.38
N THR A 14 2.47 0.19 -28.63
CA THR A 14 1.95 1.08 -27.57
C THR A 14 0.55 0.67 -27.12
N GLU A 15 -0.33 0.31 -28.04
CA GLU A 15 -1.68 -0.17 -27.72
C GLU A 15 -1.62 -1.49 -26.93
N LEU A 16 -0.71 -2.39 -27.31
CA LEU A 16 -0.44 -3.62 -26.57
C LEU A 16 0.06 -3.33 -25.15
N ARG A 17 0.98 -2.38 -24.98
CA ARG A 17 1.48 -1.97 -23.66
C ARG A 17 0.36 -1.42 -22.78
N ASP A 18 -0.48 -0.53 -23.33
CA ASP A 18 -1.58 0.07 -22.58
C ASP A 18 -2.63 -0.99 -22.19
N LEU A 19 -2.96 -1.92 -23.08
CA LEU A 19 -3.84 -3.05 -22.77
C LEU A 19 -3.27 -3.95 -21.67
N LEU A 20 -1.96 -4.24 -21.71
CA LEU A 20 -1.28 -5.01 -20.67
C LEU A 20 -1.28 -4.28 -19.33
N VAL A 21 -1.01 -2.97 -19.31
CA VAL A 21 -1.10 -2.14 -18.09
C VAL A 21 -2.51 -2.21 -17.53
N GLN A 22 -3.53 -1.97 -18.34
CA GLN A 22 -4.93 -1.99 -17.89
C GLN A 22 -5.36 -3.36 -17.35
N THR A 23 -4.90 -4.44 -17.99
CA THR A 23 -5.13 -5.82 -17.52
C THR A 23 -4.43 -6.09 -16.19
N LEU A 24 -3.20 -5.62 -16.03
CA LEU A 24 -2.44 -5.77 -14.77
C LEU A 24 -2.99 -4.89 -13.64
N GLU A 25 -3.60 -3.75 -13.95
CA GLU A 25 -4.32 -2.93 -12.97
C GLU A 25 -5.64 -3.60 -12.54
N ASN A 26 -6.43 -4.09 -13.50
CA ASN A 26 -7.71 -4.76 -13.24
C ASN A 26 -7.56 -6.10 -12.50
N SER A 27 -6.49 -6.84 -12.78
CA SER A 27 -6.14 -8.07 -12.03
C SER A 27 -5.54 -7.78 -10.65
N GLY A 28 -5.28 -6.50 -10.31
CA GLY A 28 -4.74 -6.08 -9.03
C GLY A 28 -3.24 -6.30 -8.86
N VAL A 29 -2.55 -6.89 -9.83
CA VAL A 29 -1.10 -7.16 -9.78
C VAL A 29 -0.30 -5.86 -9.67
N LEU A 30 -0.64 -4.84 -10.48
CA LEU A 30 0.02 -3.53 -10.39
C LEU A 30 -0.26 -2.82 -9.07
N ASN A 31 -1.48 -2.96 -8.53
CA ASN A 31 -1.84 -2.37 -7.25
C ASN A 31 -1.09 -3.04 -6.09
N ARG A 32 -0.91 -4.37 -6.14
CA ARG A 32 -0.05 -5.11 -5.21
C ARG A 32 1.39 -4.60 -5.24
N ILE A 33 1.99 -4.52 -6.42
CA ILE A 33 3.39 -4.06 -6.55
C ILE A 33 3.53 -2.62 -6.03
N LYS A 34 2.58 -1.72 -6.36
CA LYS A 34 2.56 -0.34 -5.85
C LYS A 34 2.47 -0.32 -4.31
N ALA A 35 1.64 -1.18 -3.70
CA ALA A 35 1.50 -1.27 -2.25
C ALA A 35 2.75 -1.85 -1.57
N GLU A 36 3.31 -2.94 -2.10
CA GLU A 36 4.57 -3.53 -1.63
C GLU A 36 5.72 -2.51 -1.68
N LEU A 37 5.81 -1.74 -2.77
CA LEU A 37 6.84 -0.71 -2.92
C LEU A 37 6.64 0.43 -1.92
N ARG A 38 5.41 0.87 -1.66
CA ARG A 38 5.12 1.84 -0.60
C ARG A 38 5.50 1.30 0.79
N ALA A 39 5.17 0.05 1.08
CA ALA A 39 5.51 -0.59 2.36
C ALA A 39 7.04 -0.74 2.53
N ALA A 40 7.74 -1.19 1.50
CA ALA A 40 9.19 -1.34 1.51
C ALA A 40 9.93 0.00 1.67
N VAL A 41 9.45 1.06 0.99
CA VAL A 41 9.98 2.42 1.16
C VAL A 41 9.74 2.92 2.59
N PHE A 42 8.54 2.69 3.15
CA PHE A 42 8.24 3.06 4.52
C PHE A 42 9.16 2.36 5.52
N LEU A 43 9.35 1.04 5.40
CA LEU A 43 10.26 0.27 6.24
C LEU A 43 11.72 0.75 6.13
N ALA A 44 12.20 1.04 4.92
CA ALA A 44 13.54 1.55 4.70
C ALA A 44 13.74 2.95 5.32
N LEU A 45 12.71 3.79 5.27
CA LEU A 45 12.72 5.10 5.94
C LEU A 45 12.69 4.94 7.47
N GLU A 46 11.89 4.03 8.04
CA GLU A 46 11.85 3.73 9.48
C GLU A 46 13.19 3.19 10.01
N GLU A 47 13.87 2.36 9.21
CA GLU A 47 15.21 1.84 9.54
C GLU A 47 16.28 2.95 9.54
N GLN A 48 16.17 3.94 8.65
CA GLN A 48 17.00 5.15 8.68
C GLN A 48 16.60 6.11 9.82
N GLU A 49 15.32 6.20 10.17
CA GLU A 49 14.79 7.03 11.28
C GLU A 49 15.25 6.53 12.67
N LYS A 50 15.57 5.24 12.82
CA LYS A 50 16.23 4.72 14.04
C LYS A 50 17.61 5.34 14.29
N VAL A 51 18.27 5.89 13.26
CA VAL A 51 19.59 6.53 13.35
C VAL A 51 19.48 8.03 13.62
N GLU A 52 18.39 8.68 13.23
CA GLU A 52 18.13 10.09 13.47
C GLU A 52 16.74 10.30 14.08
N ASN A 53 16.69 10.57 15.40
CA ASN A 53 15.49 10.92 16.18
C ASN A 53 14.71 12.13 15.60
N LYS A 54 13.99 11.96 14.50
CA LYS A 54 13.07 12.96 13.97
C LYS A 54 11.73 12.27 13.74
N THR A 55 10.78 12.67 14.57
CA THR A 55 9.33 12.44 14.54
C THR A 55 8.83 11.53 13.42
N PRO A 56 8.31 10.33 13.75
CA PRO A 56 7.66 9.47 12.76
C PRO A 56 6.59 10.28 12.03
N LEU A 57 6.27 9.95 10.77
CA LEU A 57 5.09 10.48 10.07
C LEU A 57 3.80 9.96 10.73
N VAL A 58 3.59 10.35 11.99
CA VAL A 58 2.42 10.00 12.77
C VAL A 58 1.37 11.04 12.48
N ASN A 59 0.24 10.57 11.96
CA ASN A 59 -0.97 11.36 11.99
C ASN A 59 -1.34 11.58 13.47
N GLU A 60 -1.08 12.79 13.98
CA GLU A 60 -1.31 13.15 15.38
C GLU A 60 -2.79 13.00 15.80
N SER A 61 -3.74 13.19 14.86
CA SER A 61 -5.16 12.95 15.13
C SER A 61 -5.47 11.46 15.31
N LEU A 62 -4.88 10.62 14.46
CA LEU A 62 -4.99 9.17 14.54
C LEU A 62 -4.32 8.64 15.81
N LYS A 63 -3.15 9.15 16.17
CA LYS A 63 -2.44 8.79 17.41
C LYS A 63 -3.27 9.12 18.65
N LYS A 64 -3.89 10.29 18.70
CA LYS A 64 -4.81 10.67 19.79
C LYS A 64 -6.02 9.73 19.84
N PHE A 65 -6.58 9.38 18.69
CA PHE A 65 -7.68 8.44 18.60
C PHE A 65 -7.29 7.04 19.10
N LEU A 66 -6.17 6.49 18.65
CA LEU A 66 -5.64 5.18 19.05
C LEU A 66 -5.19 5.11 20.52
N ASN A 67 -5.00 6.25 21.19
CA ASN A 67 -4.75 6.27 22.63
C ASN A 67 -6.00 5.97 23.46
N THR A 68 -7.19 6.15 22.87
CA THR A 68 -8.47 5.81 23.52
C THR A 68 -8.76 4.32 23.42
N LYS A 69 -9.57 3.78 24.34
CA LYS A 69 -10.01 2.38 24.28
C LYS A 69 -10.87 2.12 23.04
N ASP A 70 -11.81 3.01 22.77
CA ASP A 70 -12.73 2.90 21.64
C ASP A 70 -11.98 3.01 20.31
N GLY A 71 -10.97 3.87 20.21
CA GLY A 71 -10.16 3.98 19.00
C GLY A 71 -9.36 2.72 18.68
N ARG A 72 -8.82 2.04 19.70
CA ARG A 72 -8.19 0.71 19.50
C ARG A 72 -9.21 -0.34 19.06
N LEU A 73 -10.41 -0.33 19.63
CA LEU A 73 -11.47 -1.26 19.25
C LEU A 73 -11.88 -1.05 17.78
N VAL A 74 -12.09 0.20 17.36
CA VAL A 74 -12.41 0.54 15.97
C VAL A 74 -11.30 0.11 15.02
N ALA A 75 -10.04 0.41 15.34
CA ALA A 75 -8.91 0.00 14.52
C ALA A 75 -8.80 -1.52 14.39
N SER A 76 -9.08 -2.26 15.47
CA SER A 76 -9.10 -3.72 15.47
C SER A 76 -10.23 -4.28 14.61
N LEU A 77 -11.43 -3.69 14.71
CA LEU A 77 -12.58 -4.09 13.89
C LEU A 77 -12.33 -3.86 12.39
N VAL A 78 -11.68 -2.75 12.05
CA VAL A 78 -11.27 -2.47 10.66
C VAL A 78 -10.22 -3.47 10.19
N ALA A 79 -9.22 -3.80 11.02
CA ALA A 79 -8.22 -4.81 10.68
C ALA A 79 -8.84 -6.20 10.45
N GLU A 80 -9.78 -6.61 11.32
CA GLU A 80 -10.52 -7.88 11.17
C GLU A 80 -11.39 -7.87 9.92
N PHE A 81 -12.04 -6.76 9.59
CA PHE A 81 -12.78 -6.61 8.34
C PHE A 81 -11.86 -6.81 7.12
N LEU A 82 -10.70 -6.16 7.10
CA LEU A 82 -9.73 -6.31 6.01
C LEU A 82 -9.24 -7.76 5.89
N GLN A 83 -9.00 -8.43 7.02
CA GLN A 83 -8.61 -9.83 7.06
C GLN A 83 -9.72 -10.76 6.57
N PHE A 84 -10.97 -10.53 7.00
CA PHE A 84 -12.13 -11.35 6.64
C PHE A 84 -12.42 -11.34 5.13
N PHE A 85 -12.20 -10.19 4.48
CA PHE A 85 -12.40 -10.03 3.04
C PHE A 85 -11.13 -10.26 2.20
N ASN A 86 -10.06 -10.82 2.79
CA ASN A 86 -8.80 -11.11 2.10
C ASN A 86 -8.18 -9.87 1.41
N LEU A 87 -8.30 -8.69 2.04
CA LEU A 87 -7.73 -7.44 1.54
C LEU A 87 -6.27 -7.28 1.99
N ASP A 88 -5.45 -8.26 1.64
CA ASP A 88 -4.09 -8.42 2.15
C ASP A 88 -3.19 -7.22 1.85
N PHE A 89 -3.37 -6.56 0.69
CA PHE A 89 -2.59 -5.37 0.31
C PHE A 89 -2.96 -4.15 1.14
N THR A 90 -4.25 -3.98 1.44
CA THR A 90 -4.71 -2.89 2.30
C THR A 90 -4.25 -3.13 3.73
N LEU A 91 -4.30 -4.38 4.21
CA LEU A 91 -3.82 -4.74 5.54
C LEU A 91 -2.31 -4.54 5.70
N ALA A 92 -1.51 -4.89 4.68
CA ALA A 92 -0.07 -4.69 4.66
C ALA A 92 0.37 -3.21 4.75
N VAL A 93 -0.49 -2.28 4.32
CA VAL A 93 -0.26 -0.83 4.42
C VAL A 93 -0.91 -0.25 5.68
N PHE A 94 -2.08 -0.77 6.07
CA PHE A 94 -2.82 -0.29 7.24
C PHE A 94 -2.05 -0.48 8.55
N GLN A 95 -1.39 -1.63 8.75
CA GLN A 95 -0.63 -1.91 9.97
C GLN A 95 0.53 -0.93 10.21
N PRO A 96 1.44 -0.68 9.23
CA PRO A 96 2.50 0.31 9.39
C PRO A 96 1.97 1.75 9.49
N GLU A 97 0.96 2.14 8.70
CA GLU A 97 0.41 3.50 8.73
C GLU A 97 -0.32 3.86 10.03
N THR A 98 -0.95 2.87 10.67
CA THR A 98 -1.63 3.07 11.95
C THR A 98 -0.72 2.85 13.15
N SER A 99 0.55 2.47 12.93
CA SER A 99 1.49 2.06 13.99
C SER A 99 0.89 1.02 14.93
N THR A 100 -0.01 0.15 14.42
CA THR A 100 -0.68 -0.91 15.21
C THR A 100 0.15 -2.20 15.25
N VAL A 101 1.38 -2.16 14.73
CA VAL A 101 2.35 -3.24 14.78
C VAL A 101 2.63 -3.56 16.25
N SER A 102 1.96 -4.59 16.76
CA SER A 102 2.11 -5.15 18.12
C SER A 102 1.31 -4.46 19.23
N LYS A 103 -0.02 -4.63 19.24
CA LYS A 103 -0.73 -4.96 20.50
C LYS A 103 -2.06 -5.69 20.30
N VAL A 104 -2.09 -6.68 19.41
CA VAL A 104 -3.09 -7.75 19.51
C VAL A 104 -2.63 -8.70 20.63
N GLU A 105 -2.67 -8.23 21.87
CA GLU A 105 -2.91 -9.16 22.98
C GLU A 105 -4.33 -9.65 22.76
N ARG A 106 -4.45 -10.83 22.13
CA ARG A 106 -5.71 -11.57 22.18
C ARG A 106 -6.05 -11.73 23.66
N ILE A 107 -7.23 -11.21 23.99
CA ILE A 107 -8.09 -11.46 25.15
C ILE A 107 -7.59 -12.55 26.10
#